data_AF-C8XFN7-F1
#
_entry.id   AF-C8XFN7-F1
#
_cell.length_a   1.000
_cell.length_b   1.000
_cell.length_c   1.000
_cell.angle_alpha   90.00
_cell.angle_beta   90.00
_cell.angle_gamma   90.00
#
_symmetry.space_group_name_H-M   'P 1'
#
loop_
_entity.id
_entity.type
_entity.pdbx_description
1 polymer ?
#
loop_
_entity_poly.entity_id
_entity_poly.type
_entity_poly.pdbx_seq_one_letter_code
_entity_poly.pdbx_strand_id
1 'polypeptide(L)' 'MSAQHLTQRVEVMVDGAPPARQLARASGVSEVVIEGQVVRCLVAGSFQPFLEALRGCEVIALQATPAHQKENTR' A
#
# COMPACT_ATOMS: atom_id res chain seq x y z
N MET A 1 -15.61 -4.90 -18.40
CA MET A 1 -15.76 -5.63 -17.12
C MET A 1 -14.99 -4.87 -16.07
N SER A 2 -15.70 -4.15 -15.19
CA SER A 2 -15.07 -3.42 -14.10
C SER A 2 -14.72 -4.43 -13.02
N ALA A 3 -13.46 -4.87 -12.96
CA ALA A 3 -13.00 -5.65 -11.81
C ALA A 3 -13.26 -4.79 -10.57
N GLN A 4 -14.11 -5.27 -9.66
CA GLN A 4 -14.20 -4.71 -8.32
C GLN A 4 -12.89 -5.10 -7.64
N HIS A 5 -11.85 -4.30 -7.84
CA HIS A 5 -10.53 -4.60 -7.30
C HIS A 5 -10.63 -4.55 -5.78
N LEU A 6 -10.40 -5.70 -5.14
CA LEU A 6 -10.19 -5.80 -3.70
C LEU A 6 -9.15 -4.75 -3.31
N THR A 7 -9.60 -3.73 -2.59
CA THR A 7 -8.74 -2.67 -2.08
C THR A 7 -8.33 -3.07 -0.67
N GLN A 8 -7.04 -3.05 -0.40
CA GLN A 8 -6.46 -3.38 0.90
C GLN A 8 -5.78 -2.15 1.47
N ARG A 9 -6.03 -1.89 2.74
CA ARG A 9 -5.22 -0.95 3.52
C ARG A 9 -3.99 -1.70 4.00
N VAL A 10 -2.82 -1.19 3.63
CA VAL A 10 -1.53 -1.79 3.94
C VAL A 10 -0.79 -0.87 4.90
N GLU A 11 -0.29 -1.45 5.97
CA GLU A 11 0.70 -0.82 6.85
C GLU A 11 1.98 -1.65 6.80
N VAL A 12 3.10 -1.00 6.52
CA VAL A 12 4.41 -1.64 6.46
C VAL A 12 5.41 -0.84 7.26
N MET A 13 6.22 -1.54 8.05
CA MET A 13 7.36 -1.00 8.77
C MET A 13 8.62 -1.53 8.10
N VAL A 14 9.55 -0.63 7.76
CA VAL A 14 10.82 -0.99 7.13
C VAL A 14 12.00 -0.60 8.01
N ASP A 15 13.14 -1.26 7.82
CA ASP A 15 14.39 -0.75 8.37
C ASP A 15 14.87 0.45 7.53
N GLY A 16 15.31 1.51 8.21
CA GLY A 16 15.70 2.77 7.57
C GLY A 16 14.54 3.57 6.95
N ALA A 17 14.86 4.35 5.91
CA ALA A 17 13.94 5.31 5.30
C ALA A 17 13.09 4.65 4.18
N PRO A 18 11.74 4.78 4.21
CA PRO A 18 10.90 4.16 3.18
C PRO A 18 11.06 4.78 1.78
N PRO A 19 10.90 4.00 0.70
CA PRO A 19 11.10 4.45 -0.67
C PRO A 19 9.87 5.22 -1.20
N ALA A 20 9.65 6.42 -0.65
CA ALA A 20 8.45 7.22 -0.84
C ALA A 20 8.09 7.46 -2.32
N ARG A 21 9.09 7.78 -3.14
CA ARG A 21 8.89 8.10 -4.57
C ARG A 21 8.51 6.87 -5.38
N GLN A 22 9.06 5.71 -5.05
CA GLN A 22 8.77 4.45 -5.71
C GLN A 22 7.35 4.01 -5.37
N LEU A 23 6.98 4.06 -4.09
CA LEU A 23 5.65 3.72 -3.61
C LEU A 23 4.56 4.60 -4.23
N ALA A 24 4.77 5.92 -4.30
CA ALA A 24 3.81 6.84 -4.91
C ALA A 24 3.65 6.67 -6.43
N ARG A 25 4.56 5.96 -7.10
CA ARG A 25 4.53 5.69 -8.55
C ARG A 25 4.11 4.26 -8.87
N ALA A 26 3.96 3.40 -7.87
CA ALA A 26 3.60 2.01 -8.07
C ALA A 26 2.15 1.89 -8.54
N SER A 27 1.94 1.10 -9.60
CA SER A 27 0.60 0.88 -10.15
C SER A 27 -0.32 0.25 -9.11
N GLY A 28 -1.52 0.80 -8.95
CA GLY A 28 -2.49 0.33 -7.96
C GLY A 28 -2.19 0.73 -6.51
N VAL A 29 -1.17 1.55 -6.26
CA VAL A 29 -0.88 2.10 -4.93
C VAL A 29 -1.36 3.54 -4.83
N SER A 30 -2.10 3.87 -3.77
CA SER A 30 -2.60 5.22 -3.51
C SER A 30 -2.59 5.55 -2.02
N GLU A 31 -2.93 6.80 -1.68
CA GLU A 31 -3.01 7.30 -0.29
C GLU A 31 -1.75 6.99 0.54
N VAL A 32 -0.57 7.12 -0.08
CA VAL A 32 0.71 6.85 0.57
C VAL A 32 0.98 7.93 1.62
N VAL A 33 1.01 7.51 2.88
CA VAL A 33 1.39 8.31 4.05
C VAL A 33 2.61 7.68 4.68
N ILE A 34 3.60 8.51 5.03
CA ILE A 34 4.86 8.05 5.63
C ILE A 34 5.05 8.76 6.96
N GLU A 35 5.20 7.96 8.01
CA GLU A 35 5.40 8.39 9.40
C GLU A 35 6.67 7.71 9.92
N GLY A 36 7.82 8.37 9.72
CA GLY A 36 9.13 7.81 10.03
C GLY A 36 9.41 6.56 9.18
N GLN A 37 9.49 5.40 9.83
CA GLN A 37 9.77 4.11 9.20
C GLN A 37 8.49 3.34 8.79
N VAL A 38 7.32 3.90 9.11
CA VAL A 38 6.02 3.30 8.81
C VAL A 38 5.44 3.93 7.55
N VAL A 39 4.98 3.09 6.64
CA VAL A 39 4.20 3.49 5.46
C VAL A 39 2.79 2.93 5.59
N ARG A 40 1.81 3.80 5.37
CA ARG A 40 0.41 3.43 5.22
C ARG A 40 -0.02 3.76 3.79
N CYS A 41 -0.68 2.83 3.12
CA CYS A 41 -1.21 3.07 1.78
C CYS A 41 -2.44 2.20 1.49
N LEU A 42 -3.09 2.49 0.37
CA LEU A 42 -4.05 1.60 -0.25
C LEU A 42 -3.40 0.86 -1.42
N VAL A 43 -3.70 -0.42 -1.53
CA VAL A 43 -3.32 -1.27 -2.66
C VAL A 43 -4.60 -1.82 -3.30
N ALA A 44 -4.83 -1.49 -4.56
CA ALA A 44 -5.97 -1.97 -5.34
C ALA A 44 -5.49 -3.02 -6.35
N GLY A 45 -6.04 -4.24 -6.25
CA GLY A 45 -5.65 -5.34 -7.10
C GLY A 45 -4.43 -6.10 -6.59
N SER A 46 -3.44 -6.31 -7.47
CA SER A 46 -2.26 -7.11 -7.13
C SER A 46 -1.30 -6.32 -6.23
N PHE A 47 -0.71 -7.02 -5.26
CA PHE A 47 0.37 -6.49 -4.42
C PHE A 47 1.72 -6.40 -5.13
N GLN A 48 1.87 -7.00 -6.31
CA GLN A 48 3.17 -7.08 -6.98
C GLN A 48 3.84 -5.71 -7.19
N PRO A 49 3.18 -4.68 -7.74
CA PRO A 49 3.83 -3.37 -7.93
C PRO A 49 4.23 -2.71 -6.61
N PHE A 50 3.46 -2.95 -5.54
CA PHE A 50 3.80 -2.47 -4.19
C PHE A 50 5.06 -3.15 -3.65
N LEU A 51 5.16 -4.49 -3.76
CA LEU A 51 6.34 -5.23 -3.31
C LEU A 51 7.59 -4.89 -4.13
N GLU A 52 7.43 -4.64 -5.43
CA GLU A 52 8.52 -4.17 -6.28
C GLU A 52 9.01 -2.78 -5.87
N ALA A 53 8.13 -1.88 -5.45
CA ALA A 53 8.50 -0.56 -4.95
C ALA A 53 9.25 -0.60 -3.62
N LEU A 54 9.04 -1.64 -2.81
CA LEU A 54 9.78 -1.90 -1.56
C LEU A 54 11.12 -2.62 -1.80
N ARG A 55 11.45 -3.00 -3.04
CA ARG A 55 12.67 -3.75 -3.34
C ARG A 55 13.91 -3.00 -2.82
N GLY A 56 14.73 -3.71 -2.05
CA GLY A 56 15.95 -3.17 -1.44
C GLY A 56 15.76 -2.61 -0.04
N CYS A 57 14.51 -2.53 0.46
CA CYS A 57 14.22 -2.27 1.86
C CYS A 57 14.03 -3.59 2.61
N GLU A 58 14.50 -3.64 3.85
CA GLU A 58 14.12 -4.71 4.77
C GLU A 58 12.74 -4.39 5.36
N VAL A 59 11.80 -5.32 5.24
CA VAL A 59 10.46 -5.18 5.80
C VAL A 59 10.43 -5.86 7.16
N ILE A 60 10.21 -5.08 8.22
CA ILE A 60 10.15 -5.57 9.60
C ILE A 60 8.75 -6.10 9.94
N ALA A 61 7.71 -5.40 9.49
CA ALA A 61 6.33 -5.81 9.67
C ALA A 61 5.48 -5.40 8.47
N LEU A 62 4.52 -6.24 8.09
CA LEU A 62 3.55 -5.97 7.03
C LEU A 62 2.17 -6.46 7.47
N GLN A 63 1.20 -5.57 7.41
CA GLN A 63 -0.20 -5.88 7.68
C GLN A 63 -1.06 -5.40 6.51
N ALA A 64 -1.94 -6.26 6.04
CA ALA A 64 -2.93 -5.95 5.02
C ALA A 64 -4.32 -6.25 5.58
N THR A 65 -5.21 -5.27 5.48
CA THR A 65 -6.61 -5.42 5.91
C THR A 65 -7.54 -4.98 4.78
N PRO A 66 -8.72 -5.60 4.62
CA PRO A 66 -9.70 -5.13 3.66
C PRO A 66 -10.06 -3.68 3.94
N ALA A 67 -9.88 -2.82 2.93
CA ALA A 67 -10.45 -1.49 2.98
C ALA A 67 -11.95 -1.65 2.79
N HIS A 68 -12.73 -1.60 3.87
CA HIS A 68 -14.19 -1.54 3.76
C HIS A 68 -14.53 -0.33 2.89
N GLN A 69 -15.10 -0.58 1.71
CA GLN A 69 -15.75 0.47 0.95
C GLN A 69 -16.85 1.00 1.86
N LYS A 70 -16.79 2.29 2.25
CA LYS A 70 -17.97 2.93 2.81
C LYS A 70 -18.99 2.93 1.67
N GLU A 71 -19.94 2.00 1.72
CA GLU A 71 -21.11 2.01 0.87
C GLU A 71 -21.81 3.34 1.13
N ASN A 72 -21.72 4.25 0.17
CA ASN A 72 -22.32 5.56 0.27
C ASN A 72 -23.81 5.36 0.03
N THR A 73 -24.55 4.98 1.08
CA THR A 73 -26.02 4.96 1.08
C THR A 73 -26.48 6.38 0.78
N ARG A 74 -27.00 6.58 -0.44
CA ARG A 74 -27.86 7.71 -0.78
C ARG A 74 -29.30 7.27 -0.67
#